data_AF-A0A354M4V7-F1
#
_entry.id   AF-A0A354M4V7-F1
#
_cell.length_a   1.000
_cell.length_b   1.000
_cell.length_c   1.000
_cell.angle_alpha   90.00
_cell.angle_beta   90.00
_cell.angle_gamma   90.00
#
_symmetry.space_group_name_H-M   'P 1'
#
loop_
_entity.id
_entity.type
_entity.pdbx_description
1 polymer ?
#
loop_
_entity_poly.entity_id
_entity_poly.type
_entity_poly.pdbx_seq_one_letter_code
_entity_poly.pdbx_strand_id
1 'polypeptide(L)'
;MLFSLCCKNTTIVWFLLFIIKQTIMRSFEERVNERPKASSHQIILEKLRKRFPDRLLDSDDTFFDALVEYDTHLCDRYEKLRDDQTKLATLFISNPKMGGFISDVISGEDALVACVRYFGKDVLECANDENRMAQLQKENDEFLARMSANRKLEKEMAENWEHSKRAITRFKESKNMSDNDFDNFLERVHHICEHVFMSDFTPDVLEILFKGVNYDNDLGCAERAAEVRGRNERILLEKRQSDGDTLPGLHNNRSSRSEEEENLTPGFGLRRRRSVWDM
;
A
#
# COMPACT_ATOMS: atom_id res chain seq x y z
N MET A 1 11.52 -37.13 76.37
CA MET A 1 11.59 -35.66 76.08
C MET A 1 11.63 -35.32 74.58
N LEU A 2 11.29 -36.23 73.65
CA LEU A 2 11.35 -35.95 72.20
C LEU A 2 10.03 -35.43 71.60
N PHE A 3 8.89 -35.64 72.26
CA PHE A 3 7.57 -35.17 71.77
C PHE A 3 7.29 -33.68 72.01
N SER A 4 7.99 -33.02 72.95
CA SER A 4 7.78 -31.59 73.24
C SER A 4 8.48 -30.65 72.26
N LEU A 5 9.56 -31.12 71.60
CA LEU A 5 10.31 -30.32 70.64
C LEU A 5 9.63 -30.26 69.25
N CYS A 6 8.85 -31.28 68.88
CA CYS A 6 8.21 -31.37 67.58
C CYS A 6 6.99 -30.43 67.45
N CYS A 7 6.20 -30.26 68.53
CA CYS A 7 5.05 -29.33 68.53
C CYS A 7 5.43 -27.84 68.52
N LYS A 8 6.66 -27.48 68.93
CA LYS A 8 7.13 -26.08 68.90
C LYS A 8 7.58 -25.66 67.51
N ASN A 9 8.10 -26.58 66.70
CA ASN A 9 8.53 -26.28 65.33
C ASN A 9 7.36 -26.10 64.37
N THR A 10 6.27 -26.84 64.53
CA THR A 10 5.09 -26.73 63.66
C THR A 10 4.34 -25.42 63.85
N THR A 11 4.22 -24.93 65.09
CA THR A 11 3.59 -23.63 65.36
C THR A 11 4.39 -22.45 64.83
N ILE A 12 5.73 -22.50 64.94
CA ILE A 12 6.63 -21.48 64.40
C ILE A 12 6.55 -21.44 62.86
N VAL A 13 6.52 -22.60 62.20
CA VAL A 13 6.37 -22.69 60.74
C VAL A 13 5.03 -22.11 60.28
N TRP A 14 3.93 -22.42 60.98
CA TRP A 14 2.62 -21.83 60.68
C TRP A 14 2.59 -20.31 60.90
N PHE A 15 3.26 -19.82 61.93
CA PHE A 15 3.36 -18.38 62.21
C PHE A 15 4.16 -17.65 61.14
N LEU A 16 5.28 -18.23 60.69
CA LEU A 16 6.08 -17.71 59.58
C LEU A 16 5.29 -17.71 58.26
N LEU A 17 4.56 -18.79 57.97
CA LEU A 17 3.71 -18.88 56.78
C LEU A 17 2.60 -17.81 56.79
N PHE A 18 2.01 -17.55 57.95
CA PHE A 18 1.00 -16.50 58.14
C PHE A 18 1.59 -15.11 57.90
N ILE A 19 2.76 -14.80 58.45
CA ILE A 19 3.45 -13.52 58.23
C ILE A 19 3.82 -13.35 56.74
N ILE A 20 4.35 -14.39 56.11
CA ILE A 20 4.68 -14.36 54.68
C ILE A 20 3.42 -14.11 53.84
N LYS A 21 2.32 -14.81 54.12
CA LYS A 21 1.04 -14.59 53.44
C LYS A 21 0.52 -13.16 53.64
N GLN A 22 0.60 -12.63 54.85
CA GLN A 22 0.17 -11.26 55.18
C GLN A 22 1.02 -10.22 54.43
N THR A 23 2.33 -10.45 54.32
CA THR A 23 3.27 -9.56 53.65
C THR A 23 3.06 -9.59 52.13
N ILE A 24 2.84 -10.77 51.55
CA ILE A 24 2.51 -10.92 50.12
C ILE A 24 1.18 -10.25 49.81
N MET A 25 0.13 -10.50 50.60
CA MET A 25 -1.18 -9.85 50.41
C MET A 25 -1.07 -8.34 50.49
N ARG A 26 -0.38 -7.80 51.49
CA ARG A 26 -0.19 -6.35 51.64
C ARG A 26 0.61 -5.74 50.49
N SER A 27 1.69 -6.40 50.05
CA SER A 27 2.47 -5.96 48.88
C SER A 27 1.70 -6.09 47.55
N PHE A 28 0.69 -6.95 47.49
CA PHE A 28 -0.21 -7.09 46.35
C PHE A 28 -1.25 -5.96 46.36
N GLU A 29 -1.81 -5.65 47.54
CA GLU A 29 -2.80 -4.59 47.74
C GLU A 29 -2.21 -3.19 47.54
N GLU A 30 -0.97 -2.96 48.00
CA GLU A 30 -0.19 -1.75 47.71
C GLU A 30 0.06 -1.61 46.19
N ARG A 31 0.41 -2.70 45.48
CA ARG A 31 0.59 -2.69 44.01
C ARG A 31 -0.69 -2.47 43.19
N VAL A 32 -1.86 -2.82 43.75
CA VAL A 32 -3.15 -2.55 43.11
C VAL A 32 -3.56 -1.09 43.31
N ASN A 33 -3.25 -0.49 44.46
CA ASN A 33 -3.58 0.90 44.77
C ASN A 33 -2.62 1.93 44.13
N GLU A 34 -1.38 1.55 43.79
CA GLU A 34 -0.39 2.45 43.18
C GLU A 34 -0.56 2.64 41.66
N ARG A 35 -1.41 1.86 40.99
CA ARG A 35 -1.73 2.15 39.58
C ARG A 35 -2.58 3.42 39.54
N PRO A 36 -2.11 4.53 38.94
CA PRO A 36 -2.98 5.67 38.72
C PRO A 36 -4.20 5.16 37.94
N LYS A 37 -5.41 5.39 38.48
CA LYS A 37 -6.66 5.10 37.77
C LYS A 37 -6.73 6.07 36.59
N ALA A 38 -6.05 5.72 35.49
CA ALA A 38 -6.19 6.42 34.23
C ALA A 38 -7.69 6.47 33.91
N SER A 39 -8.18 7.67 33.57
CA SER A 39 -9.59 7.84 33.25
C SER A 39 -9.95 6.88 32.10
N SER A 40 -11.12 6.24 32.15
CA SER A 40 -11.58 5.32 31.09
C SER A 40 -11.46 5.95 29.70
N HIS A 41 -11.74 7.25 29.62
CA HIS A 41 -11.54 8.06 28.44
C HIS A 41 -10.09 8.03 27.92
N GLN A 42 -9.10 8.23 28.79
CA GLN A 42 -7.68 8.22 28.41
C GLN A 42 -7.25 6.85 27.89
N ILE A 43 -7.73 5.76 28.51
CA ILE A 43 -7.43 4.39 28.07
C ILE A 43 -8.00 4.12 26.67
N ILE A 44 -9.23 4.56 26.40
CA ILE A 44 -9.87 4.41 25.09
C ILE A 44 -9.12 5.26 24.05
N LEU A 45 -8.80 6.50 24.40
CA LEU A 45 -8.09 7.43 23.54
C LEU A 45 -6.68 6.89 23.16
N GLU A 46 -5.94 6.31 24.11
CA GLU A 46 -4.67 5.64 23.82
C GLU A 46 -4.84 4.44 22.86
N LYS A 47 -5.90 3.64 23.02
CA LYS A 47 -6.18 2.52 22.12
C LYS A 47 -6.52 3.00 20.71
N LEU A 48 -7.32 4.05 20.59
CA LEU A 48 -7.69 4.65 19.31
C LEU A 48 -6.48 5.29 18.62
N ARG A 49 -5.66 6.05 19.33
CA ARG A 49 -4.40 6.61 18.78
C ARG A 49 -3.44 5.54 18.27
N LYS A 50 -3.37 4.38 18.94
CA LYS A 50 -2.55 3.24 18.47
C LYS A 50 -3.09 2.61 17.19
N ARG A 51 -4.39 2.67 16.96
CA ARG A 51 -5.04 2.09 15.77
C ARG A 51 -5.15 3.06 14.61
N PHE A 52 -5.39 4.34 14.90
CA PHE A 52 -5.55 5.42 13.96
C PHE A 52 -4.53 6.52 14.30
N PRO A 53 -3.22 6.32 14.01
CA PRO A 53 -2.17 7.27 14.36
C PRO A 53 -2.31 8.60 13.60
N ASP A 54 -2.88 8.57 12.40
CA ASP A 54 -2.96 9.73 11.49
C ASP A 54 -4.22 10.59 11.70
N ARG A 55 -5.13 10.16 12.58
CA ARG A 55 -6.41 10.85 12.83
C ARG A 55 -6.31 11.76 14.04
N LEU A 56 -6.63 13.04 13.86
CA LEU A 56 -6.79 13.99 14.96
C LEU A 56 -8.10 13.69 15.70
N LEU A 57 -8.00 13.29 16.97
CA LEU A 57 -9.11 12.92 17.85
C LEU A 57 -9.37 14.03 18.88
N ASP A 58 -9.53 15.25 18.38
CA ASP A 58 -9.65 16.45 19.21
C ASP A 58 -11.11 16.89 19.43
N SER A 59 -12.03 16.45 18.56
CA SER A 59 -13.47 16.70 18.67
C SER A 59 -14.22 15.44 19.13
N ASP A 60 -15.28 15.62 19.91
CA ASP A 60 -16.15 14.53 20.36
C ASP A 60 -16.68 13.70 19.18
N ASP A 61 -17.12 14.35 18.10
CA ASP A 61 -17.62 13.65 16.90
C ASP A 61 -16.55 12.74 16.29
N THR A 62 -15.33 13.27 16.11
CA THR A 62 -14.21 12.49 15.55
C THR A 62 -13.77 11.34 16.47
N PHE A 63 -13.90 11.52 17.78
CA PHE A 63 -13.62 10.49 18.78
C PHE A 63 -14.67 9.38 18.74
N PHE A 64 -15.96 9.73 18.73
CA PHE A 64 -17.05 8.76 18.69
C PHE A 64 -17.10 8.02 17.35
N ASP A 65 -16.84 8.68 16.23
CA ASP A 65 -16.72 8.02 14.92
C ASP A 65 -15.62 6.96 14.92
N ALA A 66 -14.42 7.32 15.40
CA ALA A 66 -13.30 6.38 15.51
C ALA A 66 -13.60 5.24 16.49
N LEU A 67 -14.37 5.51 17.55
CA LEU A 67 -14.79 4.49 18.50
C LEU A 67 -15.79 3.51 17.89
N VAL A 68 -16.77 3.99 17.12
CA VAL A 68 -17.73 3.15 16.39
C VAL A 68 -16.99 2.29 15.37
N GLU A 69 -16.08 2.87 14.60
CA GLU A 69 -15.27 2.14 13.62
C GLU A 69 -14.39 1.06 14.28
N TYR A 70 -13.81 1.37 15.44
CA TYR A 70 -13.05 0.39 16.21
C TYR A 70 -13.93 -0.75 16.72
N ASP A 71 -15.13 -0.45 17.21
CA ASP A 71 -16.08 -1.44 17.73
C ASP A 71 -16.64 -2.34 16.63
N THR A 72 -17.01 -1.77 15.47
CA THR A 72 -17.47 -2.54 14.31
C THR A 72 -16.39 -3.49 13.80
N HIS A 73 -15.16 -3.01 13.63
CA HIS A 73 -14.03 -3.84 13.20
C HIS A 73 -13.76 -4.99 14.20
N LEU A 74 -13.88 -4.72 15.51
CA LEU A 74 -13.76 -5.77 16.52
C LEU A 74 -14.89 -6.79 16.39
N CYS A 75 -16.14 -6.33 16.29
CA CYS A 75 -17.31 -7.20 16.14
C CYS A 75 -17.17 -8.11 14.92
N ASP A 76 -16.84 -7.55 13.76
CA ASP A 76 -16.62 -8.30 12.51
C ASP A 76 -15.54 -9.36 12.67
N ARG A 77 -14.43 -9.01 13.34
CA ARG A 77 -13.34 -9.96 13.61
C ARG A 77 -13.79 -11.08 14.56
N TYR A 78 -14.56 -10.74 15.60
CA TYR A 78 -15.10 -11.72 16.53
C TYR A 78 -16.11 -12.65 15.85
N GLU A 79 -16.97 -12.14 14.98
CA GLU A 79 -17.91 -12.93 14.20
C GLU A 79 -17.18 -13.90 13.27
N LYS A 80 -16.18 -13.44 12.53
CA LYS A 80 -15.34 -14.32 11.69
C LYS A 80 -14.67 -15.42 12.50
N LEU A 81 -14.05 -15.07 13.63
CA LEU A 81 -13.42 -16.07 14.51
C LEU A 81 -14.43 -17.06 15.08
N ARG A 82 -15.61 -16.60 15.47
CA ARG A 82 -16.69 -17.45 15.95
C ARG A 82 -17.17 -18.39 14.84
N ASP A 83 -17.35 -17.90 13.63
CA ASP A 83 -17.77 -18.69 12.48
C ASP A 83 -16.74 -19.77 12.15
N ASP A 84 -15.46 -19.40 12.12
CA ASP A 84 -14.37 -20.35 11.88
C ASP A 84 -14.27 -21.40 12.99
N GLN A 85 -14.38 -20.98 14.26
CA GLN A 85 -14.45 -21.92 15.38
C GLN A 85 -15.67 -22.83 15.29
N THR A 86 -16.82 -22.30 14.86
CA THR A 86 -18.05 -23.09 14.71
C THR A 86 -17.88 -24.13 13.59
N LYS A 87 -17.29 -23.74 12.44
CA LYS A 87 -16.95 -24.67 11.36
C LYS A 87 -15.96 -25.74 11.80
N LEU A 88 -14.92 -25.38 12.56
CA LEU A 88 -13.97 -26.35 13.09
C LEU A 88 -14.64 -27.30 14.10
N ALA A 89 -15.48 -26.77 14.98
CA ALA A 89 -16.23 -27.58 15.95
C ALA A 89 -17.20 -28.53 15.24
N THR A 90 -17.93 -28.08 14.21
CA THR A 90 -18.82 -28.96 13.43
C THR A 90 -18.03 -30.03 12.70
N LEU A 91 -16.84 -29.71 12.16
CA LEU A 91 -15.94 -30.70 11.56
C LEU A 91 -15.51 -31.75 12.59
N PHE A 92 -15.09 -31.36 13.80
CA PHE A 92 -14.69 -32.28 14.86
C PHE A 92 -15.85 -33.15 15.38
N ILE A 93 -17.06 -32.58 15.47
CA ILE A 93 -18.26 -33.34 15.84
C ILE A 93 -18.61 -34.35 14.73
N SER A 94 -18.54 -33.92 13.47
CA SER A 94 -18.88 -34.77 12.32
C SER A 94 -17.87 -35.90 12.09
N ASN A 95 -16.58 -35.66 12.40
CA ASN A 95 -15.52 -36.63 12.24
C ASN A 95 -14.55 -36.60 13.44
N PRO A 96 -14.86 -37.36 14.51
CA PRO A 96 -14.00 -37.43 15.70
C PRO A 96 -12.59 -37.97 15.41
N LYS A 97 -12.43 -38.81 14.38
CA LYS A 97 -11.13 -39.34 13.95
C LYS A 97 -10.22 -38.22 13.41
N MET A 98 -10.79 -37.27 12.66
CA MET A 98 -10.08 -36.09 12.17
C MET A 98 -9.63 -35.18 13.33
N GLY A 99 -10.44 -35.07 14.38
CA GLY A 99 -10.06 -34.35 15.60
C GLY A 99 -8.85 -34.94 16.31
N GLY A 100 -8.84 -36.27 16.49
CA GLY A 100 -7.67 -36.98 17.02
C GLY A 100 -6.43 -36.80 16.16
N PHE A 101 -6.58 -36.96 14.83
CA PHE A 101 -5.49 -36.75 13.87
C PHE A 101 -4.87 -35.35 13.98
N ILE A 102 -5.69 -34.30 13.97
CA ILE A 102 -5.21 -32.91 14.06
C ILE A 102 -4.52 -32.67 15.41
N SER A 103 -5.06 -33.21 16.51
CA SER A 103 -4.45 -33.10 17.84
C SER A 103 -3.04 -33.71 17.88
N ASP A 104 -2.87 -34.91 17.34
CA ASP A 104 -1.58 -35.61 17.33
C ASP A 104 -0.55 -34.88 16.44
N VAL A 105 -0.96 -34.38 15.27
CA VAL A 105 -0.09 -33.57 14.40
C VAL A 105 0.32 -32.26 15.05
N ILE A 106 -0.61 -31.57 15.73
CA ILE A 106 -0.30 -30.34 16.49
C ILE A 106 0.67 -30.62 17.64
N SER A 107 0.57 -31.80 18.27
CA SER A 107 1.50 -32.20 19.33
C SER A 107 2.89 -32.56 18.82
N GLY A 108 3.10 -32.55 17.50
CA GLY A 108 4.39 -32.76 16.85
C GLY A 108 4.64 -34.18 16.36
N GLU A 109 3.62 -35.04 16.34
CA GLU A 109 3.74 -36.35 15.70
C GLU A 109 3.79 -36.24 14.16
N ASP A 110 4.45 -37.22 13.52
CA ASP A 110 4.46 -37.33 12.06
C ASP A 110 3.05 -37.55 11.53
N ALA A 111 2.62 -36.66 10.62
CA ALA A 111 1.30 -36.69 10.00
C ALA A 111 1.00 -38.02 9.28
N LEU A 112 1.98 -38.69 8.70
CA LEU A 112 1.73 -39.97 8.04
C LEU A 112 1.46 -41.08 9.06
N VAL A 113 2.19 -41.08 10.17
CA VAL A 113 2.00 -42.04 11.27
C VAL A 113 0.65 -41.80 11.95
N ALA A 114 0.31 -40.55 12.24
CA ALA A 114 -0.99 -40.19 12.79
C ALA A 114 -2.14 -40.52 11.81
N CYS A 115 -1.95 -40.32 10.51
CA CYS A 115 -2.94 -40.67 9.50
C CYS A 115 -3.24 -42.18 9.51
N VAL A 116 -2.22 -43.02 9.51
CA VAL A 116 -2.39 -44.48 9.61
C VAL A 116 -3.02 -44.88 10.95
N ARG A 117 -2.72 -44.20 12.05
CA ARG A 117 -3.31 -44.48 13.38
C ARG A 117 -4.83 -44.25 13.42
N TYR A 118 -5.30 -43.13 12.86
CA TYR A 118 -6.71 -42.73 12.95
C TYR A 118 -7.58 -43.20 11.78
N PHE A 119 -7.02 -43.26 10.58
CA PHE A 119 -7.74 -43.68 9.37
C PHE A 119 -7.44 -45.15 9.00
N GLY A 120 -6.44 -45.77 9.61
CA GLY A 120 -6.27 -47.22 9.64
C GLY A 120 -6.21 -47.88 8.26
N LYS A 121 -6.86 -49.05 8.18
CA LYS A 121 -6.96 -49.87 6.97
C LYS A 121 -7.67 -49.17 5.81
N ASP A 122 -8.47 -48.11 6.00
CA ASP A 122 -9.14 -47.44 4.87
C ASP A 122 -8.13 -46.83 3.90
N VAL A 123 -6.99 -46.31 4.40
CA VAL A 123 -5.89 -45.80 3.58
C VAL A 123 -5.13 -46.93 2.87
N LEU A 124 -4.99 -48.08 3.53
CA LEU A 124 -4.31 -49.27 3.00
C LEU A 124 -5.20 -50.11 2.07
N GLU A 125 -6.53 -50.10 2.26
CA GLU A 125 -7.53 -50.79 1.44
C GLU A 125 -7.92 -49.96 0.23
N CYS A 126 -7.77 -48.62 0.28
CA CYS A 126 -7.72 -47.81 -0.94
C CYS A 126 -6.68 -48.35 -1.92
N ALA A 127 -5.54 -48.86 -1.45
CA ALA A 127 -4.51 -49.46 -2.33
C ALA A 127 -4.98 -50.72 -3.07
N ASN A 128 -5.99 -51.42 -2.55
CA ASN A 128 -6.58 -52.61 -3.19
C ASN A 128 -7.80 -52.28 -4.09
N ASP A 129 -8.30 -51.04 -4.06
CA ASP A 129 -9.49 -50.62 -4.78
C ASP A 129 -9.08 -49.69 -5.94
N GLU A 130 -8.98 -50.26 -7.15
CA GLU A 130 -8.34 -49.65 -8.33
C GLU A 130 -8.98 -48.29 -8.73
N ASN A 131 -10.29 -48.15 -8.52
CA ASN A 131 -11.01 -46.90 -8.78
C ASN A 131 -10.65 -45.78 -7.78
N ARG A 132 -10.44 -46.12 -6.49
CA ARG A 132 -10.03 -45.15 -5.47
C ARG A 132 -8.56 -44.78 -5.64
N MET A 133 -7.70 -45.72 -6.03
CA MET A 133 -6.31 -45.41 -6.39
C MET A 133 -6.20 -44.48 -7.58
N ALA A 134 -7.00 -44.68 -8.63
CA ALA A 134 -7.00 -43.80 -9.79
C ALA A 134 -7.41 -42.36 -9.42
N GLN A 135 -8.37 -42.19 -8.50
CA GLN A 135 -8.74 -40.87 -7.98
C GLN A 135 -7.60 -40.24 -7.17
N LEU A 136 -6.98 -40.98 -6.25
CA LEU A 136 -5.85 -40.49 -5.46
C LEU A 136 -4.63 -40.14 -6.32
N GLN A 137 -4.34 -40.94 -7.35
CA GLN A 137 -3.28 -40.66 -8.31
C GLN A 137 -3.56 -39.37 -9.09
N LYS A 138 -4.79 -39.19 -9.56
CA LYS A 138 -5.19 -37.95 -10.24
C LYS A 138 -5.02 -36.72 -9.35
N GLU A 139 -5.47 -36.78 -8.09
CA GLU A 139 -5.32 -35.67 -7.14
C GLU A 139 -3.84 -35.41 -6.81
N ASN A 140 -3.01 -36.45 -6.73
CA ASN A 140 -1.57 -36.31 -6.52
C ASN A 140 -0.88 -35.69 -7.75
N ASP A 141 -1.26 -36.09 -8.96
CA ASP A 141 -0.75 -35.51 -10.20
C ASP A 141 -1.15 -34.03 -10.32
N GLU A 142 -2.39 -33.68 -9.95
CA GLU A 142 -2.83 -32.28 -9.85
C GLU A 142 -2.04 -31.49 -8.80
N PHE A 143 -1.79 -32.08 -7.63
CA PHE A 143 -0.97 -31.48 -6.58
C PHE A 143 0.47 -31.24 -7.07
N LEU A 144 1.10 -32.24 -7.70
CA LEU A 144 2.44 -32.13 -8.27
C LEU A 144 2.48 -31.09 -9.38
N ALA A 145 1.45 -31.03 -10.24
CA ALA A 145 1.33 -30.01 -11.28
C ALA A 145 1.26 -28.60 -10.67
N ARG A 146 0.40 -28.38 -9.67
CA ARG A 146 0.28 -27.09 -8.94
C ARG A 146 1.59 -26.72 -8.24
N MET A 147 2.22 -27.66 -7.55
CA MET A 147 3.51 -27.44 -6.90
C MET A 147 4.61 -27.11 -7.90
N SER A 148 4.64 -27.77 -9.05
CA SER A 148 5.61 -27.49 -10.11
C SER A 148 5.38 -26.12 -10.75
N ALA A 149 4.13 -25.72 -10.96
CA ALA A 149 3.75 -24.42 -11.49
C ALA A 149 4.11 -23.30 -10.51
N ASN A 150 3.79 -23.45 -9.22
CA ASN A 150 4.16 -22.51 -8.18
C ASN A 150 5.69 -22.37 -8.07
N ARG A 151 6.44 -23.49 -8.09
CA ARG A 151 7.91 -23.44 -8.09
C ARG A 151 8.49 -22.76 -9.32
N LYS A 152 7.86 -22.90 -10.50
CA LYS A 152 8.28 -22.18 -11.71
C LYS A 152 8.03 -20.68 -11.55
N LEU A 153 6.83 -20.29 -11.10
CA LEU A 153 6.49 -18.89 -10.83
C LEU A 153 7.43 -18.27 -9.80
N GLU A 154 7.73 -18.96 -8.70
CA GLU A 154 8.68 -18.50 -7.68
C GLU A 154 10.08 -18.28 -8.26
N LYS A 155 10.57 -19.20 -9.09
CA LYS A 155 11.86 -19.06 -9.77
C LYS A 155 11.87 -17.88 -10.73
N GLU A 156 10.83 -17.74 -11.55
CA GLU A 156 10.70 -16.61 -12.47
C GLU A 156 10.63 -15.28 -11.72
N MET A 157 9.89 -15.21 -10.60
CA MET A 157 9.84 -14.03 -9.74
C MET A 157 11.22 -13.70 -9.15
N ALA A 158 11.97 -14.71 -8.69
CA ALA A 158 13.31 -14.51 -8.15
C ALA A 158 14.31 -14.03 -9.22
N GLU A 159 14.28 -14.63 -10.41
CA GLU A 159 15.11 -14.21 -11.55
C GLU A 159 14.75 -12.78 -11.98
N ASN A 160 13.46 -12.49 -12.14
CA ASN A 160 12.95 -11.16 -12.48
C ASN A 160 13.36 -10.11 -11.44
N TRP A 161 13.37 -10.47 -10.15
CA TRP A 161 13.84 -9.59 -9.09
C TRP A 161 15.33 -9.28 -9.22
N GLU A 162 16.17 -10.28 -9.48
CA GLU A 162 17.61 -10.08 -9.72
C GLU A 162 17.88 -9.21 -10.96
N HIS A 163 17.11 -9.39 -12.03
CA HIS A 163 17.16 -8.51 -13.20
C HIS A 163 16.72 -7.09 -12.87
N SER A 164 15.66 -6.94 -12.08
CA SER A 164 15.12 -5.64 -11.68
C SER A 164 16.11 -4.87 -10.79
N LYS A 165 16.76 -5.52 -9.81
CA LYS A 165 17.82 -4.89 -9.00
C LYS A 165 18.91 -4.28 -9.88
N ARG A 166 19.42 -5.04 -10.86
CA ARG A 166 20.45 -4.55 -11.79
C ARG A 166 19.97 -3.37 -12.64
N ALA A 167 18.73 -3.43 -13.13
CA ALA A 167 18.14 -2.33 -13.90
C ALA A 167 17.96 -1.07 -13.05
N ILE A 168 17.50 -1.23 -11.81
CA ILE A 168 17.33 -0.16 -10.83
C ILE A 168 18.67 0.54 -10.53
N THR A 169 19.73 -0.22 -10.24
CA THR A 169 21.05 0.36 -9.95
C THR A 169 21.57 1.17 -11.15
N ARG A 170 21.47 0.61 -12.37
CA ARG A 170 21.87 1.31 -13.60
C ARG A 170 21.06 2.58 -13.85
N PHE A 171 19.76 2.56 -13.55
CA PHE A 171 18.89 3.72 -13.69
C PHE A 171 19.32 4.84 -12.75
N LYS A 172 19.56 4.50 -11.47
CA LYS A 172 20.06 5.44 -10.47
C LYS A 172 21.37 6.10 -10.89
N GLU A 173 22.33 5.30 -11.37
CA GLU A 173 23.61 5.78 -11.91
C GLU A 173 23.40 6.70 -13.11
N SER A 174 22.55 6.32 -14.07
CA SER A 174 22.30 7.10 -15.30
C SER A 174 21.70 8.49 -15.04
N LYS A 175 20.95 8.64 -13.94
CA LYS A 175 20.29 9.87 -13.55
C LYS A 175 21.08 10.68 -12.51
N ASN A 176 22.26 10.19 -12.09
CA ASN A 176 23.08 10.80 -11.02
C ASN A 176 22.26 11.13 -9.76
N MET A 177 21.33 10.25 -9.38
CA MET A 177 20.45 10.49 -8.23
C MET A 177 21.15 10.17 -6.92
N SER A 178 20.94 11.00 -5.90
CA SER A 178 21.36 10.68 -4.54
C SER A 178 20.55 9.51 -3.97
N ASP A 179 21.06 8.87 -2.91
CA ASP A 179 20.34 7.78 -2.23
C ASP A 179 18.96 8.25 -1.74
N ASN A 180 18.89 9.44 -1.15
CA ASN A 180 17.66 10.02 -0.61
C ASN A 180 16.63 10.35 -1.71
N ASP A 181 17.07 10.90 -2.84
CA ASP A 181 16.16 11.19 -3.97
C ASP A 181 15.65 9.91 -4.63
N PHE A 182 16.48 8.87 -4.64
CA PHE A 182 16.13 7.57 -5.17
C PHE A 182 15.12 6.84 -4.28
N ASP A 183 15.26 6.93 -2.95
CA ASP A 183 14.30 6.36 -2.00
C ASP A 183 12.94 7.05 -2.10
N ASN A 184 12.91 8.38 -2.18
CA ASN A 184 11.68 9.14 -2.42
C ASN A 184 11.01 8.78 -3.77
N PHE A 185 11.81 8.53 -4.80
CA PHE A 185 11.30 8.05 -6.09
C PHE A 185 10.68 6.67 -5.98
N LEU A 186 11.35 5.72 -5.30
CA LEU A 186 10.81 4.38 -5.09
C LEU A 186 9.53 4.39 -4.26
N GLU A 187 9.44 5.22 -3.22
CA GLU A 187 8.23 5.38 -2.41
C GLU A 187 7.03 5.82 -3.27
N ARG A 188 7.24 6.77 -4.19
CA ARG A 188 6.22 7.17 -5.17
C ARG A 188 5.84 6.05 -6.13
N VAL A 189 6.80 5.26 -6.61
CA VAL A 189 6.51 4.10 -7.47
C VAL A 189 5.70 3.05 -6.70
N HIS A 190 6.06 2.77 -5.45
CA HIS A 190 5.33 1.84 -4.59
C HIS A 190 3.90 2.29 -4.35
N HIS A 191 3.68 3.57 -4.06
CA HIS A 191 2.35 4.14 -3.89
C HIS A 191 1.46 3.92 -5.13
N ILE A 192 1.98 4.19 -6.33
CA ILE A 192 1.24 3.95 -7.58
C ILE A 192 0.95 2.45 -7.75
N CYS A 193 1.94 1.59 -7.53
CA CYS A 193 1.77 0.14 -7.65
C CYS A 193 0.71 -0.41 -6.69
N GLU A 194 0.67 0.07 -5.45
CA GLU A 194 -0.33 -0.34 -4.46
C GLU A 194 -1.75 -0.05 -4.96
N HIS A 195 -2.01 1.17 -5.43
CA HIS A 195 -3.30 1.54 -6.00
C HIS A 195 -3.68 0.71 -7.24
N VAL A 196 -2.70 0.40 -8.11
CA VAL A 196 -2.92 -0.46 -9.29
C VAL A 196 -3.26 -1.89 -8.87
N PHE A 197 -2.54 -2.47 -7.91
CA PHE A 197 -2.81 -3.83 -7.43
C PHE A 197 -4.16 -3.95 -6.71
N MET A 198 -4.55 -2.91 -5.96
CA MET A 198 -5.84 -2.85 -5.27
C MET A 198 -7.00 -2.47 -6.21
N SER A 199 -6.72 -2.17 -7.49
CA SER A 199 -7.70 -1.69 -8.47
C SER A 199 -8.42 -0.40 -8.04
N ASP A 200 -7.78 0.43 -7.23
CA ASP A 200 -8.33 1.69 -6.70
C ASP A 200 -7.62 2.90 -7.34
N PHE A 201 -8.17 3.36 -8.46
CA PHE A 201 -7.62 4.47 -9.23
C PHE A 201 -8.16 5.81 -8.74
N THR A 202 -7.42 6.46 -7.85
CA THR A 202 -7.68 7.83 -7.44
C THR A 202 -7.36 8.84 -8.56
N PRO A 203 -8.01 10.02 -8.58
CA PRO A 203 -7.71 11.06 -9.57
C PRO A 203 -6.23 11.47 -9.55
N ASP A 204 -5.60 11.47 -8.38
CA ASP A 204 -4.19 11.81 -8.21
C ASP A 204 -3.26 10.82 -8.93
N VAL A 205 -3.53 9.51 -8.81
CA VAL A 205 -2.76 8.47 -9.51
C VAL A 205 -2.96 8.57 -11.03
N LEU A 206 -4.19 8.81 -11.48
CA LEU A 206 -4.49 9.01 -12.90
C LEU A 206 -3.79 10.26 -13.46
N GLU A 207 -3.71 11.33 -12.69
CA GLU A 207 -3.00 12.55 -13.09
C GLU A 207 -1.48 12.32 -13.21
N ILE A 208 -0.88 11.57 -12.28
CA ILE A 208 0.54 11.21 -12.34
C ILE A 208 0.82 10.36 -13.59
N LEU A 209 -0.01 9.36 -13.88
CA LEU A 209 0.12 8.53 -15.07
C LEU A 209 -0.06 9.35 -16.35
N PHE A 210 -1.04 10.25 -16.39
CA PHE A 210 -1.29 11.12 -17.53
C PHE A 210 -0.10 12.06 -17.81
N LYS A 211 0.45 12.69 -16.78
CA LYS A 211 1.67 13.51 -16.88
C LYS A 211 2.87 12.69 -17.34
N GLY A 212 3.01 11.45 -16.86
CA GLY A 212 4.07 10.54 -17.28
C GLY A 212 4.01 10.23 -18.78
N VAL A 213 2.81 9.96 -19.32
CA VAL A 213 2.61 9.66 -20.74
C VAL A 213 2.84 10.87 -21.65
N ASN A 214 2.47 12.07 -21.19
CA ASN A 214 2.56 13.29 -22.01
C ASN A 214 3.83 14.13 -21.77
N TYR A 215 4.75 13.67 -20.92
CA TYR A 215 5.91 14.45 -20.47
C TYR A 215 6.70 15.09 -21.63
N ASP A 216 7.09 14.31 -22.65
CA ASP A 216 7.90 14.81 -23.77
C ASP A 216 7.13 15.82 -24.64
N ASN A 217 5.83 15.59 -24.83
CA ASN A 217 4.97 16.46 -25.62
C ASN A 217 4.77 17.81 -24.93
N ASP A 218 4.54 17.79 -23.62
CA ASP A 218 4.33 18.98 -22.81
C ASP A 218 5.61 19.82 -22.74
N LEU A 219 6.77 19.16 -22.62
CA LEU A 219 8.08 19.82 -22.61
C LEU A 219 8.37 20.50 -23.96
N GLY A 220 8.15 19.81 -25.08
CA GLY A 220 8.31 20.39 -26.41
C GLY A 220 7.31 21.52 -26.71
N CYS A 221 6.10 21.45 -26.18
CA CYS A 221 5.13 22.56 -26.25
C CYS A 221 5.60 23.77 -25.41
N ALA A 222 6.11 23.51 -24.21
CA ALA A 222 6.62 24.56 -23.32
C ALA A 222 7.85 25.27 -23.90
N GLU A 223 8.77 24.54 -24.53
CA GLU A 223 9.94 25.11 -25.22
C GLU A 223 9.52 26.02 -26.38
N ARG A 224 8.64 25.54 -27.27
CA ARG A 224 8.11 26.35 -28.37
C ARG A 224 7.37 27.59 -27.87
N ALA A 225 6.57 27.46 -26.81
CA ALA A 225 5.89 28.58 -26.19
C ALA A 225 6.87 29.56 -25.53
N ALA A 226 7.95 29.09 -24.92
CA ALA A 226 9.01 29.92 -24.36
C ALA A 226 9.79 30.65 -25.46
N GLU A 227 10.11 29.99 -26.58
CA GLU A 227 10.78 30.62 -27.71
C GLU A 227 9.93 31.72 -28.34
N VAL A 228 8.64 31.47 -28.56
CA VAL A 228 7.71 32.50 -29.08
C VAL A 228 7.60 33.66 -28.11
N ARG A 229 7.50 33.40 -26.79
CA ARG A 229 7.49 34.47 -25.77
C ARG A 229 8.79 35.27 -25.78
N GLY A 230 9.95 34.63 -25.79
CA GLY A 230 11.25 35.30 -25.84
C GLY A 230 11.44 36.13 -27.11
N ARG A 231 10.97 35.64 -28.27
CA ARG A 231 10.96 36.41 -29.53
C ARG A 231 10.04 37.63 -29.43
N ASN A 232 8.85 37.48 -28.86
CA ASN A 232 7.91 38.58 -28.67
C ASN A 232 8.44 39.64 -27.68
N GLU A 233 9.06 39.22 -26.58
CA GLU A 233 9.70 40.11 -25.61
C GLU A 233 10.87 40.88 -26.23
N ARG A 234 11.71 40.22 -27.04
CA ARG A 234 12.79 40.90 -27.78
C ARG A 234 12.26 41.97 -28.73
N ILE A 235 11.21 41.65 -29.50
CA ILE A 235 10.56 42.63 -30.39
C ILE A 235 10.01 43.82 -29.59
N LEU A 236 9.42 43.59 -28.41
CA LEU A 236 8.93 44.67 -27.55
C LEU A 236 10.07 45.55 -27.01
N LEU A 237 11.22 44.96 -26.67
CA LEU A 237 12.41 45.70 -26.22
C LEU A 237 13.03 46.53 -27.36
N GLU A 238 13.16 45.96 -28.56
CA GLU A 238 13.68 46.66 -29.75
C GLU A 238 12.76 47.83 -30.15
N LYS A 239 11.43 47.64 -30.10
CA LYS A 239 10.47 48.73 -30.35
C LYS A 239 10.60 49.85 -29.32
N ARG A 240 10.77 49.52 -28.03
CA ARG A 240 10.96 50.51 -26.98
C ARG A 240 12.27 51.29 -27.13
N GLN A 241 13.32 50.66 -27.68
CA GLN A 241 14.58 51.35 -28.02
C GLN A 241 14.44 52.21 -29.27
N SER A 242 13.69 51.76 -30.28
CA SER A 242 13.45 52.51 -31.52
C SER A 242 12.52 53.73 -31.34
N ASP A 243 11.58 53.67 -30.39
CA ASP A 243 10.72 54.82 -30.05
C ASP A 243 11.44 55.87 -29.18
N GLY A 244 12.68 55.58 -28.74
CA GLY A 244 13.48 56.42 -27.86
C GLY A 244 14.43 57.40 -28.54
N ASP A 245 14.58 57.36 -29.87
CA ASP A 245 15.48 58.29 -30.57
C ASP A 245 14.94 58.71 -31.94
N THR A 246 15.01 60.02 -32.20
CA THR A 246 14.56 60.81 -33.38
C THR A 246 13.06 61.04 -33.61
N LEU A 247 12.66 62.29 -33.39
CA LEU A 247 11.46 62.94 -33.95
C LEU A 247 11.38 62.74 -35.47
N PRO A 248 10.23 62.35 -36.06
CA PRO A 248 10.09 62.23 -37.51
C PRO A 248 10.20 63.61 -38.17
N GLY A 249 11.24 63.79 -38.98
CA GLY A 249 11.49 64.99 -39.77
C GLY A 249 10.35 65.25 -40.75
N LEU A 250 9.72 66.42 -40.60
CA LEU A 250 8.71 66.97 -41.48
C LEU A 250 9.35 67.39 -42.83
N HIS A 251 9.60 66.44 -43.74
CA HIS A 251 9.93 66.78 -45.13
C HIS A 251 8.63 66.93 -45.94
N ASN A 252 8.27 68.19 -46.11
CA ASN A 252 7.26 68.69 -47.02
C ASN A 252 7.84 68.68 -48.45
N ASN A 253 7.30 67.89 -49.37
CA ASN A 253 7.32 68.29 -50.78
C ASN A 253 6.12 67.74 -51.56
N ARG A 254 5.32 68.67 -52.06
CA ARG A 254 4.15 68.49 -52.91
C ARG A 254 4.56 68.92 -54.31
N SER A 255 4.44 68.03 -55.30
CA SER A 255 4.02 68.47 -56.64
C SER A 255 3.35 67.33 -57.40
N SER A 256 2.07 67.56 -57.67
CA SER A 256 1.18 66.86 -58.60
C SER A 256 1.70 66.82 -60.04
N ARG A 257 1.51 65.70 -60.76
CA ARG A 257 1.01 65.72 -62.14
C ARG A 257 0.56 64.34 -62.69
N SER A 258 -0.70 64.35 -63.15
CA SER A 258 -1.32 63.67 -64.30
C SER A 258 -1.52 62.14 -64.34
N GLU A 259 -2.78 61.82 -64.66
CA GLU A 259 -3.45 60.56 -64.95
C GLU A 259 -3.01 59.89 -66.26
N GLU A 260 -3.30 58.58 -66.33
CA GLU A 260 -3.57 57.74 -67.53
C GLU A 260 -2.44 57.51 -68.55
N GLU A 261 -1.89 56.29 -68.65
CA GLU A 261 -2.42 55.17 -69.45
C GLU A 261 -1.43 53.96 -69.52
N GLU A 262 -2.03 52.78 -69.65
CA GLU A 262 -1.57 51.45 -70.05
C GLU A 262 -0.09 51.19 -70.44
N ASN A 263 0.50 50.13 -69.87
CA ASN A 263 0.90 48.91 -70.61
C ASN A 263 1.56 47.84 -69.72
N LEU A 264 0.79 46.76 -69.47
CA LEU A 264 1.14 45.33 -69.44
C LEU A 264 2.62 44.90 -69.26
N THR A 265 2.91 44.14 -68.19
CA THR A 265 3.29 42.70 -68.27
C THR A 265 3.28 42.01 -66.88
N PRO A 266 3.10 40.68 -66.83
CA PRO A 266 2.47 39.97 -65.71
C PRO A 266 3.47 39.17 -64.86
N GLY A 267 3.11 38.93 -63.59
CA GLY A 267 3.77 37.92 -62.78
C GLY A 267 3.45 38.05 -61.31
N PHE A 268 2.48 37.26 -60.84
CA PHE A 268 2.07 37.09 -59.43
C PHE A 268 1.17 38.19 -58.85
N GLY A 269 -0.10 38.15 -59.27
CA GLY A 269 -1.19 38.85 -58.59
C GLY A 269 -1.40 38.34 -57.16
N LEU A 270 -1.36 39.27 -56.22
CA LEU A 270 -1.82 39.12 -54.84
C LEU A 270 -3.32 38.79 -54.84
N ARG A 271 -3.69 37.53 -54.64
CA ARG A 271 -5.06 37.18 -54.23
C ARG A 271 -5.28 37.68 -52.80
N ARG A 272 -5.95 38.83 -52.65
CA ARG A 272 -6.63 39.15 -51.38
C ARG A 272 -7.67 38.06 -51.13
N ARG A 273 -7.43 37.17 -50.16
CA ARG A 273 -8.50 36.32 -49.61
C ARG A 273 -9.53 37.25 -48.96
N ARG A 274 -10.78 37.20 -49.43
CA ARG A 274 -11.92 37.83 -48.75
C ARG A 274 -11.98 37.31 -47.31
N SER A 275 -12.23 38.22 -46.35
CA SER A 275 -12.48 37.85 -44.97
C SER A 275 -13.88 37.21 -44.86
N VAL A 276 -14.04 36.29 -43.92
CA VAL A 276 -15.28 35.53 -43.66
C VAL A 276 -16.44 36.41 -43.14
N TRP A 277 -16.23 37.72 -43.00
CA TRP A 277 -17.22 38.67 -42.48
C TRP A 277 -17.88 39.53 -43.56
N ASP A 278 -17.55 39.35 -44.84
CA ASP A 278 -18.25 39.97 -45.98
C ASP A 278 -19.13 38.94 -46.73
N MET A 279 -20.16 38.41 -46.07
CA MET A 279 -21.32 37.79 -46.72
C MET A 279 -22.42 38.83 -46.98
#